data_AF-A0A1X1BNQ7-F1
#
_entry.id   AF-A0A1X1BNQ7-F1
#
_cell.length_a   1.000
_cell.length_b   1.000
_cell.length_c   1.000
_cell.angle_alpha   90.00
_cell.angle_beta   90.00
_cell.angle_gamma   90.00
#
_symmetry.space_group_name_H-M   'P 1'
#
loop_
_entity.id
_entity.type
_entity.pdbx_description
1 polymer ?
#
loop_
_entity_poly.entity_id
_entity_poly.type
_entity_poly.pdbx_seq_one_letter_code
_entity_poly.pdbx_strand_id
1 'polypeptide(L)'
;MDFKYYLGDLNHDTFDKWRRPLAVATITIFVASALHIHAANLVNSVLDASFGLFIMIHVINPTWLGLLGVMTLSLTLLATTILLLIVGVAYEKIVWSAEFLKNTGVLAYGLDIIYYLGIFVALNFVWERPAREGLNVYEEHDNANYNDQDDVWTPFSGTGKAITEYDVRYPKVEASVNNGYAV
;
A
#
# COMPACT_ATOMS: atom_id res chain seq x y z
N MET A 1 22.06 1.11 -16.48
CA MET A 1 20.60 1.12 -16.24
C MET A 1 20.18 2.54 -15.96
N ASP A 2 19.13 3.02 -16.64
CA ASP A 2 18.76 4.43 -16.70
C ASP A 2 17.81 4.78 -15.54
N PHE A 3 18.14 5.82 -14.76
CA PHE A 3 17.41 6.22 -13.53
C PHE A 3 15.92 6.53 -13.78
N LYS A 4 15.55 6.81 -15.03
CA LYS A 4 14.17 7.01 -15.49
C LYS A 4 13.26 5.79 -15.31
N TYR A 5 13.79 4.57 -15.33
CA TYR A 5 12.97 3.36 -15.14
C TYR A 5 12.51 3.19 -13.69
N TYR A 6 13.32 3.59 -12.70
CA TYR A 6 12.97 3.51 -11.27
C TYR A 6 12.06 4.64 -10.79
N LEU A 7 12.08 5.79 -11.48
CA LEU A 7 11.13 6.89 -11.26
C LEU A 7 9.82 6.70 -12.05
N GLY A 8 9.68 5.55 -12.72
CA GLY A 8 8.65 5.26 -13.70
C GLY A 8 7.22 5.44 -13.18
N ASP A 9 6.35 5.79 -14.12
CA ASP A 9 4.91 5.78 -13.97
C ASP A 9 4.46 4.39 -13.47
N LEU A 10 3.69 4.36 -12.36
CA LEU A 10 3.14 3.15 -11.76
C LEU A 10 1.75 2.81 -12.35
N ASN A 11 1.34 3.49 -13.44
CA ASN A 11 0.17 3.15 -14.25
C ASN A 11 0.37 1.81 -14.98
N HIS A 12 0.33 0.72 -14.23
CA HIS A 12 0.08 -0.64 -14.70
C HIS A 12 -1.26 -1.14 -14.13
N ASP A 13 -1.88 -2.12 -14.79
CA ASP A 13 -3.22 -2.67 -14.48
C ASP A 13 -3.45 -3.00 -13.00
N THR A 14 -2.39 -3.29 -12.24
CA THR A 14 -2.45 -3.54 -10.80
C THR A 14 -2.86 -2.31 -10.01
N PHE A 15 -2.23 -1.16 -10.28
CA PHE A 15 -2.52 0.06 -9.53
C PHE A 15 -3.92 0.57 -9.84
N ASP A 16 -4.38 0.44 -11.09
CA ASP A 16 -5.71 0.89 -11.47
C ASP A 16 -6.84 0.13 -10.76
N LYS A 17 -6.63 -1.15 -10.42
CA LYS A 17 -7.57 -1.90 -9.55
C LYS A 17 -7.66 -1.32 -8.14
N TRP A 18 -6.54 -0.82 -7.61
CA TRP A 18 -6.45 -0.24 -6.27
C TRP A 18 -6.74 1.26 -6.22
N ARG A 19 -6.74 1.97 -7.36
CA ARG A 19 -6.99 3.41 -7.47
C ARG A 19 -8.31 3.81 -6.82
N ARG A 20 -9.40 3.07 -7.07
CA ARG A 20 -10.72 3.35 -6.48
C ARG A 20 -10.76 3.09 -4.97
N PRO A 21 -10.33 1.92 -4.46
CA PRO A 21 -10.18 1.70 -3.02
C PRO A 21 -9.35 2.78 -2.31
N LEU A 22 -8.22 3.19 -2.88
CA LEU A 22 -7.34 4.22 -2.31
C LEU A 22 -8.01 5.61 -2.31
N ALA A 23 -8.79 5.94 -3.36
CA ALA A 23 -9.59 7.16 -3.38
C ALA A 23 -10.68 7.16 -2.29
N VAL A 24 -11.34 6.02 -2.06
CA VAL A 24 -12.32 5.88 -0.96
C VAL A 24 -11.62 6.01 0.39
N ALA A 25 -10.45 5.37 0.56
CA ALA A 25 -9.66 5.49 1.78
C ALA A 25 -9.27 6.95 2.06
N THR A 26 -8.95 7.72 1.02
CA THR A 26 -8.67 9.17 1.12
C THR A 26 -9.86 9.93 1.72
N ILE A 27 -11.08 9.64 1.28
CA ILE A 27 -12.30 10.25 1.84
C ILE A 27 -12.46 9.85 3.31
N THR A 28 -12.26 8.58 3.65
CA THR A 28 -12.32 8.08 5.04
C THR A 28 -11.32 8.79 5.94
N ILE A 29 -10.10 9.06 5.45
CA ILE A 29 -9.07 9.80 6.20
C ILE A 29 -9.53 11.23 6.50
N PHE A 30 -10.16 11.93 5.55
CA PHE A 30 -10.70 13.26 5.82
C PHE A 30 -11.84 13.25 6.84
N VAL A 31 -12.66 12.20 6.84
CA VAL A 31 -13.68 11.99 7.87
C VAL A 31 -13.04 11.74 9.25
N ALA A 32 -11.99 10.91 9.32
CA ALA A 32 -11.23 10.67 10.55
C ALA A 32 -10.58 11.97 11.07
N SER A 33 -9.99 12.76 10.18
CA SER A 33 -9.44 14.08 10.52
C SER A 33 -10.49 15.00 11.14
N ALA A 34 -11.72 15.03 10.59
CA ALA A 34 -12.83 15.80 11.17
C ALA A 34 -13.28 15.28 12.55
N LEU A 35 -13.24 13.96 12.78
CA LEU A 35 -13.51 13.38 14.09
C LEU A 35 -12.43 13.77 15.12
N HIS A 36 -11.16 13.82 14.73
CA HIS A 36 -10.10 14.32 15.61
C HIS A 36 -10.26 15.81 15.93
N ILE A 37 -10.70 16.66 14.99
CA ILE A 37 -11.06 18.05 15.30
C ILE A 37 -12.17 18.09 16.35
N HIS A 38 -13.22 17.29 16.18
CA HIS A 38 -14.32 17.22 17.14
C HIS A 38 -13.87 16.73 18.53
N ALA A 39 -12.89 15.80 18.57
CA ALA A 39 -12.26 15.34 19.81
C ALA A 39 -11.20 16.31 20.37
N ALA A 40 -11.06 17.52 19.79
CA ALA A 40 -10.02 18.50 20.14
C ALA A 40 -8.58 17.99 19.98
N ASN A 41 -8.36 16.98 19.16
CA ASN A 41 -7.06 16.39 18.84
C ASN A 41 -6.50 16.95 17.52
N LEU A 42 -6.05 18.20 17.57
CA LEU A 42 -5.60 18.92 16.37
C LEU A 42 -4.36 18.29 15.72
N VAL A 43 -3.47 17.69 16.51
CA VAL A 43 -2.24 17.06 15.99
C VAL A 43 -2.59 15.89 15.08
N ASN A 44 -3.44 14.97 15.55
CA ASN A 44 -3.86 13.84 14.72
C ASN A 44 -4.69 14.29 13.52
N SER A 45 -5.56 15.29 13.69
CA SER A 45 -6.29 15.86 12.55
C SER A 45 -5.37 16.36 11.44
N VAL A 46 -4.31 17.10 11.77
CA VAL A 46 -3.33 17.61 10.80
C VAL A 46 -2.56 16.48 10.14
N LEU A 47 -2.15 15.46 10.90
CA LEU A 47 -1.46 14.28 10.38
C LEU A 47 -2.34 13.53 9.38
N ASP A 48 -3.61 13.29 9.73
CA ASP A 48 -4.57 12.60 8.86
C ASP A 48 -4.83 13.40 7.59
N ALA A 49 -5.09 14.71 7.71
CA ALA A 49 -5.31 15.57 6.54
C ALA A 49 -4.09 15.58 5.60
N SER A 50 -2.88 15.63 6.16
CA SER A 50 -1.62 15.57 5.40
C SER A 50 -1.44 14.22 4.71
N PHE A 51 -1.75 13.13 5.41
CA PHE A 51 -1.67 11.78 4.87
C PHE A 51 -2.69 11.55 3.76
N GLY A 52 -3.94 12.00 3.95
CA GLY A 52 -4.99 11.96 2.93
C GLY A 52 -4.60 12.75 1.68
N LEU A 53 -4.02 13.94 1.84
CA LEU A 53 -3.49 14.71 0.71
C LEU A 53 -2.38 13.96 -0.03
N PHE A 54 -1.47 13.33 0.70
CA PHE A 54 -0.37 12.57 0.09
C PHE A 54 -0.87 11.37 -0.71
N ILE A 55 -1.87 10.64 -0.21
CA ILE A 55 -2.53 9.55 -0.94
C ILE A 55 -3.27 10.09 -2.16
N MET A 56 -3.99 11.20 -2.04
CA MET A 56 -4.71 11.81 -3.16
C MET A 56 -3.75 12.14 -4.31
N ILE A 57 -2.60 12.76 -4.00
CA ILE A 57 -1.55 13.05 -4.98
C ILE A 57 -1.05 11.77 -5.63
N HIS A 58 -0.78 10.72 -4.83
CA HIS A 58 -0.33 9.43 -5.32
C HIS A 58 -1.37 8.71 -6.20
N VAL A 59 -2.67 8.84 -5.89
CA VAL A 59 -3.77 8.28 -6.69
C VAL A 59 -3.89 8.97 -8.05
N ILE A 60 -3.63 10.29 -8.11
CA ILE A 60 -3.67 11.07 -9.35
C ILE A 60 -2.41 10.80 -10.20
N ASN A 61 -1.24 10.77 -9.57
CA ASN A 61 0.04 10.57 -10.23
C ASN A 61 0.84 9.47 -9.52
N PRO A 62 0.59 8.20 -9.86
CA PRO A 62 1.18 7.08 -9.16
C PRO A 62 2.62 6.89 -9.62
N THR A 63 3.55 6.96 -8.68
CA THR A 63 4.98 6.80 -8.90
C THR A 63 5.54 5.80 -7.91
N TRP A 64 6.62 5.11 -8.26
CA TRP A 64 7.32 4.20 -7.33
C TRP A 64 7.78 4.89 -6.05
N LEU A 65 8.27 6.14 -6.17
CA LEU A 65 8.65 6.94 -5.01
C LEU A 65 7.44 7.29 -4.14
N GLY A 66 6.31 7.64 -4.76
CA GLY A 66 5.05 7.86 -4.06
C GLY A 66 4.56 6.60 -3.35
N LEU A 67 4.68 5.43 -4.00
CA LEU A 67 4.29 4.14 -3.45
C LEU A 67 5.08 3.83 -2.17
N LEU A 68 6.42 3.88 -2.24
CA LEU A 68 7.29 3.69 -1.08
C LEU A 68 7.03 4.74 0.01
N GLY A 69 6.88 6.01 -0.37
CA GLY A 69 6.59 7.09 0.56
C GLY A 69 5.29 6.88 1.33
N VAL A 70 4.19 6.54 0.64
CA VAL A 70 2.89 6.29 1.27
C VAL A 70 2.96 5.04 2.14
N MET A 71 3.61 3.95 1.68
CA MET A 71 3.80 2.74 2.48
C MET A 71 4.57 3.02 3.77
N THR A 72 5.74 3.66 3.68
CA THR A 72 6.55 4.01 4.87
C THR A 72 5.81 4.93 5.83
N LEU A 73 5.13 5.96 5.31
CA LEU A 73 4.35 6.89 6.11
C LEU A 73 3.18 6.19 6.81
N SER A 74 2.45 5.32 6.10
CA SER A 74 1.33 4.55 6.66
C SER A 74 1.77 3.64 7.80
N LEU A 75 2.91 2.95 7.67
CA LEU A 75 3.45 2.08 8.71
C LEU A 75 3.93 2.87 9.93
N THR A 76 4.56 4.02 9.70
CA THR A 76 5.02 4.93 10.76
C THR A 76 3.84 5.48 11.55
N LEU A 77 2.80 5.94 10.86
CA LEU A 77 1.59 6.45 11.49
C LEU A 77 0.82 5.34 12.21
N LEU A 78 0.74 4.13 11.64
CA LEU A 78 0.16 2.96 12.32
C LEU A 78 0.87 2.66 13.64
N ALA A 79 2.20 2.52 13.61
CA ALA A 79 2.98 2.21 14.80
C ALA A 79 2.85 3.31 15.88
N THR A 80 2.90 4.57 15.45
CA THR A 80 2.75 5.73 16.34
C THR A 80 1.35 5.78 16.95
N THR A 81 0.30 5.52 16.15
CA THR A 81 -1.10 5.52 16.58
C THR A 81 -1.37 4.41 17.60
N ILE A 82 -0.84 3.20 17.36
CA ILE A 82 -0.93 2.09 18.32
C ILE A 82 -0.23 2.45 19.63
N LEU A 83 0.98 3.04 19.55
CA LEU A 83 1.72 3.45 20.74
C LEU A 83 0.96 4.53 21.53
N LEU A 84 0.44 5.55 20.85
CA LEU A 84 -0.37 6.62 21.47
C LEU A 84 -1.64 6.06 22.11
N LEU A 85 -2.30 5.11 21.46
CA LEU A 85 -3.48 4.44 22.03
C LEU A 85 -3.13 3.67 23.31
N ILE A 86 -2.05 2.88 23.29
CA ILE A 86 -1.58 2.12 24.48
C ILE A 86 -1.23 3.08 25.62
N VAL A 87 -0.45 4.13 25.34
CA VAL A 87 -0.04 5.13 26.32
C VAL A 87 -1.25 5.89 26.87
N GLY A 88 -2.20 6.29 26.02
CA GLY A 88 -3.43 6.96 26.43
C GLY A 88 -4.28 6.10 27.37
N VAL A 89 -4.49 4.82 27.02
CA VAL A 89 -5.22 3.86 27.88
C VAL A 89 -4.48 3.63 29.20
N ALA A 90 -3.15 3.49 29.17
CA ALA A 90 -2.35 3.31 30.37
C ALA A 90 -2.41 4.54 31.29
N TYR A 91 -2.32 5.74 30.71
CA TYR A 91 -2.39 7.01 31.43
C TYR A 91 -3.74 7.19 32.13
N GLU A 92 -4.86 6.91 31.45
CA GLU A 92 -6.18 6.99 32.09
C GLU A 92 -6.35 6.03 33.25
N LYS A 93 -5.83 4.79 33.14
CA LYS A 93 -5.84 3.83 34.24
C LYS A 93 -5.04 4.31 35.45
N ILE A 94 -4.02 5.15 35.23
CA ILE A 94 -3.19 5.71 36.31
C ILE A 94 -3.84 6.96 36.91
N VAL A 95 -4.42 7.83 36.09
CA VAL A 95 -4.90 9.17 36.50
C VAL A 95 -6.40 9.18 36.87
N TRP A 96 -7.13 8.08 36.65
CA TRP A 96 -8.57 7.96 36.95
C TRP A 96 -9.42 9.06 36.29
N SER A 97 -8.98 9.56 35.13
CA SER A 97 -9.73 10.49 34.28
C SER A 97 -10.35 9.73 33.11
N ALA A 98 -11.61 10.02 32.78
CA ALA A 98 -12.38 9.36 31.72
C ALA A 98 -12.45 10.18 30.42
N GLU A 99 -11.57 11.17 30.24
CA GLU A 99 -11.66 12.10 29.11
C GLU A 99 -11.18 11.53 27.78
N PHE A 100 -10.19 10.64 27.77
CA PHE A 100 -9.66 9.97 26.59
C PHE A 100 -10.54 8.77 26.17
N LEU A 101 -11.17 8.08 27.12
CA LEU A 101 -12.18 7.03 26.88
C LEU A 101 -13.54 7.55 26.40
N LYS A 102 -13.73 8.86 26.22
CA LYS A 102 -14.91 9.38 25.50
C LYS A 102 -14.96 8.69 24.14
N ASN A 103 -16.07 8.02 23.85
CA ASN A 103 -16.24 7.11 22.71
C ASN A 103 -15.65 7.65 21.40
N THR A 104 -15.76 8.96 21.15
CA THR A 104 -15.26 9.60 19.92
C THR A 104 -13.74 9.56 19.76
N GLY A 105 -12.96 9.68 20.86
CA GLY A 105 -11.50 9.68 20.80
C GLY A 105 -10.96 8.30 20.43
N VAL A 106 -11.37 7.26 21.16
CA VAL A 106 -10.99 5.87 20.89
C VAL A 106 -11.49 5.40 19.51
N LEU A 107 -12.69 5.81 19.10
CA LEU A 107 -13.20 5.51 17.76
C LEU A 107 -12.34 6.15 16.66
N ALA A 108 -11.85 7.38 16.86
CA ALA A 108 -10.96 8.03 15.91
C ALA A 108 -9.63 7.25 15.77
N TYR A 109 -8.97 6.91 16.88
CA TYR A 109 -7.77 6.04 16.86
C TYR A 109 -8.03 4.66 16.23
N GLY A 110 -9.23 4.09 16.42
CA GLY A 110 -9.62 2.83 15.79
C GLY A 110 -9.72 2.95 14.27
N LEU A 111 -10.34 4.03 13.77
CA LEU A 111 -10.40 4.32 12.33
C LEU A 111 -9.00 4.51 11.75
N ASP A 112 -8.15 5.28 12.43
CA ASP A 112 -6.75 5.50 12.09
C ASP A 112 -6.02 4.21 11.81
N ILE A 113 -6.04 3.29 12.77
CA ILE A 113 -5.40 1.97 12.66
C ILE A 113 -5.92 1.19 11.44
N ILE A 114 -7.24 1.18 11.23
CA ILE A 114 -7.87 0.42 10.14
C ILE A 114 -7.41 0.94 8.78
N TYR A 115 -7.45 2.26 8.53
CA TYR A 115 -7.06 2.76 7.22
C TYR A 115 -5.55 2.77 7.03
N TYR A 116 -4.74 3.05 8.05
CA TYR A 116 -3.27 2.97 7.92
C TYR A 116 -2.84 1.56 7.53
N LEU A 117 -3.38 0.55 8.20
CA LEU A 117 -3.10 -0.85 7.86
C LEU A 117 -3.66 -1.24 6.49
N GLY A 118 -4.91 -0.87 6.20
CA GLY A 118 -5.57 -1.21 4.92
C GLY A 118 -4.83 -0.63 3.72
N ILE A 119 -4.38 0.62 3.82
CA ILE A 119 -3.58 1.29 2.78
C ILE A 119 -2.21 0.62 2.64
N PHE A 120 -1.53 0.33 3.75
CA PHE A 120 -0.25 -0.38 3.70
C PHE A 120 -0.39 -1.72 2.97
N VAL A 121 -1.38 -2.54 3.34
CA VAL A 121 -1.62 -3.86 2.73
C VAL A 121 -1.95 -3.74 1.24
N ALA A 122 -2.82 -2.79 0.86
CA ALA A 122 -3.18 -2.54 -0.53
C ALA A 122 -1.95 -2.17 -1.38
N LEU A 123 -1.13 -1.24 -0.89
CA LEU A 123 0.07 -0.80 -1.60
C LEU A 123 1.18 -1.85 -1.60
N ASN A 124 1.32 -2.63 -0.53
CA ASN A 124 2.23 -3.76 -0.48
C ASN A 124 1.86 -4.82 -1.53
N PHE A 125 0.56 -5.05 -1.74
CA PHE A 125 0.11 -5.93 -2.82
C PHE A 125 0.46 -5.38 -4.22
N VAL A 126 0.31 -4.07 -4.42
CA VAL A 126 0.73 -3.42 -5.67
C VAL A 126 2.23 -3.61 -5.88
N TRP A 127 3.04 -3.44 -4.83
CA TRP A 127 4.48 -3.60 -4.86
C TRP A 127 4.93 -5.04 -5.14
N GLU A 128 4.28 -6.05 -4.52
CA GLU A 128 4.68 -7.46 -4.62
C GLU A 128 4.23 -8.15 -5.92
N ARG A 129 3.19 -7.64 -6.61
CA ARG A 129 2.62 -8.32 -7.78
C ARG A 129 3.63 -8.54 -8.93
N PRO A 130 4.47 -7.57 -9.31
CA PRO A 130 5.58 -7.79 -10.25
C PRO A 130 6.45 -9.01 -9.92
N ALA A 131 6.75 -9.23 -8.63
CA ALA A 131 7.56 -10.35 -8.17
C ALA A 131 6.81 -11.69 -8.22
N ARG A 132 5.48 -11.69 -8.05
CA ARG A 132 4.64 -12.91 -8.05
C ARG A 132 4.22 -13.36 -9.45
N GLU A 133 3.93 -12.43 -10.35
CA GLU A 133 3.56 -12.78 -11.74
C GLU A 133 4.74 -13.35 -12.53
N GLY A 134 5.98 -12.97 -12.20
CA GLY A 134 7.18 -13.60 -12.73
C GLY A 134 7.45 -15.04 -12.20
N LEU A 135 6.68 -15.50 -11.21
CA LEU A 135 6.77 -16.86 -10.63
C LEU A 135 5.82 -17.83 -11.35
N ASN A 136 4.59 -17.39 -11.63
CA ASN A 136 3.55 -18.25 -12.23
C ASN A 136 3.75 -18.54 -13.73
N VAL A 137 4.66 -17.84 -14.41
CA VAL A 137 4.98 -18.07 -15.84
C VAL A 137 6.07 -19.14 -16.02
N TYR A 138 6.79 -19.50 -14.95
CA TYR A 138 7.91 -20.45 -15.01
C TYR A 138 7.61 -21.84 -14.41
N GLU A 139 6.44 -22.05 -13.80
CA GLU A 139 6.08 -23.39 -13.28
C GLU A 139 5.70 -24.40 -14.39
N GLU A 140 5.63 -23.99 -15.66
CA GLU A 140 5.23 -24.89 -16.76
C GLU A 140 6.37 -25.27 -17.74
N HIS A 141 7.60 -24.79 -17.53
CA HIS A 141 8.74 -25.21 -18.35
C HIS A 141 9.93 -25.67 -17.51
N ASP A 142 10.10 -26.99 -17.49
CA ASP A 142 11.25 -27.75 -17.00
C ASP A 142 12.61 -27.01 -17.12
N ASN A 143 13.32 -26.98 -15.99
CA ASN A 143 14.78 -27.00 -15.85
C ASN A 143 15.62 -26.21 -16.87
N ALA A 144 16.03 -24.99 -16.53
CA ALA A 144 17.33 -24.45 -16.94
C ALA A 144 17.79 -23.30 -16.04
N ASN A 145 18.84 -23.54 -15.24
CA ASN A 145 19.66 -22.55 -14.52
C ASN A 145 18.90 -21.44 -13.78
N TYR A 146 18.43 -21.79 -12.57
CA TYR A 146 18.22 -20.80 -11.51
C TYR A 146 19.56 -20.10 -11.21
N ASN A 147 19.65 -18.81 -11.52
CA ASN A 147 20.73 -17.96 -11.05
C ASN A 147 20.14 -17.08 -9.95
N ASP A 148 20.64 -17.20 -8.71
CA ASP A 148 20.25 -16.41 -7.53
C ASP A 148 20.54 -14.89 -7.68
N GLN A 149 20.83 -14.41 -8.89
CA GLN A 149 21.12 -13.01 -9.22
C GLN A 149 19.87 -12.21 -9.64
N ASP A 150 18.72 -12.86 -9.83
CA ASP A 150 17.47 -12.20 -10.22
C ASP A 150 16.57 -11.83 -9.02
N ASP A 151 17.04 -12.06 -7.80
CA ASP A 151 16.34 -11.63 -6.58
C ASP A 151 16.54 -10.13 -6.34
N VAL A 152 15.50 -9.36 -6.65
CA VAL A 152 15.39 -7.95 -6.26
C VAL A 152 14.91 -7.89 -4.82
N TRP A 153 15.70 -7.21 -3.99
CA TRP A 153 15.31 -6.93 -2.62
C TRP A 153 14.02 -6.10 -2.58
N THR A 154 13.00 -6.65 -1.93
CA THR A 154 11.74 -5.97 -1.64
C THR A 154 11.76 -5.48 -0.19
N PRO A 155 11.54 -4.19 0.08
CA PRO A 155 11.74 -3.60 1.41
C PRO A 155 10.90 -4.18 2.55
N PHE A 156 9.77 -4.84 2.24
CA PHE A 156 8.83 -5.32 3.25
C PHE A 156 8.61 -6.83 3.25
N SER A 157 8.87 -7.53 2.13
CA SER A 157 8.79 -9.00 2.01
C SER A 157 10.15 -9.71 1.97
N GLY A 158 11.26 -8.96 1.98
CA GLY A 158 12.63 -9.49 2.05
C GLY A 158 13.23 -9.93 0.70
N THR A 159 12.47 -10.59 -0.16
CA THR A 159 12.89 -11.01 -1.51
C THR A 159 11.75 -10.93 -2.54
N GLY A 160 12.08 -10.58 -3.78
CA GLY A 160 11.17 -10.58 -4.94
C GLY A 160 11.97 -10.78 -6.23
N LYS A 161 11.31 -11.10 -7.36
CA LYS A 161 12.00 -11.38 -8.64
C LYS A 161 12.09 -10.13 -9.51
N ALA A 162 13.24 -9.91 -10.17
CA ALA A 162 13.43 -8.84 -11.15
C ALA A 162 12.52 -9.06 -12.36
N ILE A 163 11.78 -8.03 -12.79
CA ILE A 163 11.22 -8.02 -14.15
C ILE A 163 12.38 -7.78 -15.10
N THR A 164 12.67 -8.73 -16.00
CA THR A 164 13.74 -8.55 -16.99
C THR A 164 13.20 -7.91 -18.27
N GLU A 165 14.07 -7.25 -19.05
CA GLU A 165 13.72 -6.52 -20.28
C GLU A 165 12.98 -7.39 -21.33
N TYR A 166 13.11 -8.71 -21.23
CA TYR A 166 12.40 -9.68 -22.07
C TYR A 166 10.88 -9.68 -21.84
N ASP A 167 10.42 -9.47 -20.61
CA ASP A 167 9.00 -9.47 -20.23
C ASP A 167 8.25 -8.24 -20.76
N VAL A 168 8.95 -7.13 -20.97
CA VAL A 168 8.37 -5.85 -21.43
C VAL A 168 8.26 -5.79 -22.96
N ARG A 169 9.18 -6.45 -23.67
CA ARG A 169 9.34 -6.31 -25.12
C ARG A 169 8.47 -7.29 -25.94
N TYR A 170 7.99 -8.36 -25.31
CA TYR A 170 7.07 -9.33 -25.92
C TYR A 170 5.90 -9.63 -24.97
N PRO A 171 4.91 -8.73 -24.81
CA PRO A 171 3.65 -9.13 -24.20
C PRO A 171 3.09 -10.29 -25.05
N LYS A 172 2.87 -11.47 -24.44
CA LYS A 172 2.35 -12.63 -25.16
C LYS A 172 1.06 -12.24 -25.88
N VAL A 173 1.10 -12.28 -27.22
CA VAL A 173 -0.12 -12.33 -28.04
C VAL A 173 -0.82 -13.62 -27.64
N GLU A 174 -2.00 -13.52 -27.02
CA GLU A 174 -2.86 -14.67 -26.75
C GLU A 174 -3.09 -15.40 -28.07
N ALA A 175 -2.43 -16.54 -28.25
CA ALA A 175 -2.75 -17.44 -29.34
C ALA A 175 -4.14 -18.03 -29.04
N SER A 176 -5.19 -17.38 -29.55
CA SER A 176 -6.50 -17.99 -29.70
C SER A 176 -6.36 -19.12 -30.73
N VAL A 177 -5.87 -20.28 -30.30
CA VAL A 177 -5.89 -21.49 -31.11
C VAL A 177 -7.33 -21.99 -31.12
N ASN A 178 -8.04 -21.51 -32.13
CA ASN A 178 -9.37 -21.93 -32.50
C ASN A 178 -9.28 -23.39 -32.96
N ASN A 179 -9.50 -24.34 -32.05
CA ASN A 179 -9.58 -25.76 -32.37
C ASN A 179 -10.88 -26.05 -33.13
N GLY A 180 -10.82 -25.91 -34.46
CA GLY A 180 -11.89 -26.24 -35.38
C GLY A 180 -11.37 -27.04 -36.58
N TYR A 181 -10.98 -28.29 -36.36
CA TYR A 181 -10.91 -29.29 -37.43
C TYR A 181 -12.00 -30.33 -37.17
N ALA A 182 -13.07 -30.25 -37.96
CA ALA A 182 -13.97 -31.37 -38.21
C ALA A 182 -13.65 -31.88 -39.63
N VAL A 183 -13.31 -33.17 -39.74
CA VAL A 183 -13.38 -33.96 -40.97
C VAL A 183 -14.55 -34.90 -40.81
#